data_AF-A0A2N4Z3L1-F1
#
_entry.id   AF-A0A2N4Z3L1-F1
#
_cell.length_a   1.000
_cell.length_b   1.000
_cell.length_c   1.000
_cell.angle_alpha   90.00
_cell.angle_beta   90.00
_cell.angle_gamma   90.00
#
_symmetry.space_group_name_H-M   'P 1'
#
loop_
_entity.id
_entity.type
_entity.pdbx_description
1 polymer ?
#
loop_
_entity_poly.entity_id
_entity_poly.type
_entity_poly.pdbx_seq_one_letter_code
_entity_poly.pdbx_strand_id
1 'polypeptide(L)' 'MFGKLTLDAVPYHEPIIVVTVAAIIIGGLALLAAITYFGKWSYLWNEWLTSVDHKRLGIMY' A
#
# COMPACT_ATOMS: atom_id res chain seq x y z
N MET A 1 8.82 -21.09 -2.05
CA MET A 1 8.21 -22.39 -1.69
C MET A 1 7.05 -22.75 -2.63
N PHE A 2 7.16 -23.33 -3.83
CA PHE A 2 8.22 -23.37 -4.85
C PHE A 2 7.60 -22.97 -6.21
N GLY A 3 8.45 -22.36 -7.03
CA GLY A 3 8.26 -21.66 -8.30
C GLY A 3 9.61 -20.98 -8.60
N LYS A 4 9.72 -20.14 -9.64
CA LYS A 4 11.01 -19.48 -9.97
C LYS A 4 11.42 -18.35 -9.01
N LEU A 5 10.64 -18.05 -7.98
CA LEU A 5 10.91 -16.96 -7.04
C LEU A 5 12.04 -17.34 -6.07
N THR A 6 13.18 -16.66 -6.20
CA THR A 6 14.34 -16.71 -5.30
C THR A 6 14.61 -15.32 -4.73
N LEU A 7 15.49 -15.22 -3.73
CA LEU A 7 15.92 -13.91 -3.21
C LEU A 7 16.65 -13.07 -4.27
N ASP A 8 17.27 -13.71 -5.26
CA ASP A 8 17.90 -13.05 -6.40
C ASP A 8 16.91 -12.36 -7.34
N ALA A 9 15.60 -12.64 -7.21
CA ALA A 9 14.56 -11.94 -7.96
C ALA A 9 14.39 -10.48 -7.52
N VAL A 10 14.94 -10.09 -6.36
CA VAL A 10 14.96 -8.71 -5.89
C VAL A 10 16.25 -8.04 -6.40
N PRO A 11 16.16 -6.90 -7.12
CA PRO A 11 17.32 -6.25 -7.73
C PRO A 11 18.09 -5.41 -6.70
N TYR A 12 18.72 -6.05 -5.71
CA TYR A 12 19.46 -5.35 -4.64
C TYR A 12 20.63 -4.50 -5.13
N HIS A 13 21.18 -4.82 -6.30
CA HIS A 13 22.33 -4.12 -6.88
C HIS A 13 21.93 -2.88 -7.69
N GLU A 14 20.63 -2.65 -7.93
CA GLU A 14 20.12 -1.51 -8.68
C GLU A 14 19.77 -0.37 -7.72
N PRO A 15 20.63 0.66 -7.55
CA PRO A 15 20.47 1.63 -6.46
C PRO A 15 19.16 2.42 -6.56
N ILE A 16 18.73 2.75 -7.78
CA ILE A 16 17.50 3.48 -8.05
C ILE A 16 16.29 2.67 -7.59
N ILE A 17 16.26 1.36 -7.89
CA ILE A 17 15.13 0.50 -7.53
C ILE A 17 15.06 0.35 -6.01
N VAL A 18 16.19 0.07 -5.36
CA VAL A 18 16.24 -0.14 -3.90
C VAL A 18 15.79 1.12 -3.15
N VAL A 19 16.31 2.29 -3.51
CA VAL A 19 15.92 3.56 -2.89
C VAL A 19 14.44 3.85 -3.12
N THR A 20 13.93 3.59 -4.33
CA THR A 20 12.50 3.80 -4.65
C THR A 20 11.61 2.89 -3.81
N VAL A 21 11.92 1.59 -3.73
CA VAL A 21 11.13 0.65 -2.92
C VAL A 21 11.19 1.02 -1.44
N ALA A 22 12.36 1.41 -0.92
CA ALA A 22 12.49 1.87 0.45
C ALA A 22 11.63 3.12 0.73
N ALA A 23 11.64 4.09 -0.16
CA ALA A 23 10.81 5.29 -0.04
C ALA A 23 9.30 4.97 -0.08
N ILE A 24 8.87 4.06 -0.97
CA ILE A 24 7.48 3.59 -1.03
C ILE A 24 7.08 2.90 0.27
N ILE A 25 7.94 2.03 0.82
CA ILE A 25 7.68 1.35 2.10
C ILE A 25 7.53 2.37 3.23
N ILE A 26 8.44 3.35 3.31
CA ILE A 26 8.38 4.42 4.32
C ILE A 26 7.09 5.23 4.17
N GLY A 27 6.73 5.63 2.94
CA GLY A 27 5.50 6.35 2.67
C GLY A 27 4.24 5.56 3.05
N GLY A 28 4.21 4.27 2.71
CA GLY A 28 3.13 3.35 3.09
C GLY A 28 3.01 3.18 4.60
N LEU A 29 4.14 3.04 5.31
CA LEU A 29 4.16 2.98 6.77
C LEU A 29 3.69 4.29 7.41
N ALA A 30 4.06 5.44 6.86
CA ALA A 30 3.61 6.74 7.33
C ALA A 30 2.08 6.89 7.17
N LEU A 31 1.52 6.48 6.02
CA LEU A 31 0.08 6.50 5.79
C LEU A 31 -0.65 5.52 6.73
N LEU A 32 -0.14 4.30 6.89
CA LEU A 32 -0.70 3.30 7.81
C LEU A 32 -0.70 3.82 9.26
N ALA A 33 0.40 4.44 9.68
CA ALA A 33 0.52 5.07 10.98
C ALA A 33 -0.47 6.22 11.15
N ALA A 34 -0.65 7.07 10.14
CA ALA A 34 -1.62 8.18 10.19
C ALA A 34 -3.07 7.67 10.31
N ILE A 35 -3.46 6.68 9.51
CA ILE A 35 -4.82 6.07 9.59
C ILE A 35 -5.05 5.46 10.97
N THR A 36 -4.05 4.76 11.51
CA THR A 36 -4.11 4.12 12.82
C THR A 36 -4.18 5.15 13.94
N TYR A 37 -3.32 6.17 13.90
CA TYR A 37 -3.29 7.25 14.88
C TYR A 37 -4.61 8.03 14.94
N PHE A 38 -5.21 8.34 13.79
CA PHE A 38 -6.50 9.02 13.71
C PHE A 38 -7.72 8.08 13.86
N GLY A 39 -7.50 6.77 14.06
CA GLY A 39 -8.57 5.80 14.25
C GLY A 39 -9.53 5.68 13.05
N LYS A 40 -9.07 5.93 11.83
CA LYS A 40 -9.93 6.00 10.63
C LYS A 40 -10.23 4.66 9.97
N TRP A 41 -9.80 3.54 10.56
CA TRP A 41 -10.03 2.20 10.02
C TRP A 41 -11.51 1.87 9.80
N SER A 42 -12.37 2.12 10.80
CA SER A 42 -13.82 1.85 10.68
C SER A 42 -14.48 2.74 9.61
N TYR A 43 -14.09 4.01 9.52
CA TYR A 43 -14.58 4.93 8.50
C TYR A 43 -14.15 4.49 7.10
N LEU A 44 -12.88 4.16 6.90
CA LEU A 44 -12.35 3.72 5.62
C LEU A 44 -13.04 2.43 5.14
N TRP A 45 -13.25 1.48 6.05
CA TRP A 45 -13.93 0.23 5.76
C TRP A 45 -15.39 0.44 5.36
N ASN A 46 -16.19 1.02 6.27
CA ASN A 46 -17.65 1.10 6.12
C ASN A 46 -18.08 2.11 5.04
N GLU A 47 -17.33 3.20 4.85
CA GLU A 47 -17.73 4.26 3.93
C GLU A 47 -17.08 4.15 2.54
N TRP A 48 -15.88 3.56 2.43
CA TRP A 48 -15.14 3.60 1.15
C TRP A 48 -14.89 2.20 0.59
N LEU A 49 -14.14 1.35 1.32
CA LEU A 49 -13.66 0.08 0.78
C LEU A 49 -14.79 -0.91 0.46
N THR A 50 -15.85 -0.94 1.27
CA THR A 50 -17.01 -1.82 1.04
C THR A 50 -18.21 -1.08 0.43
N SER A 51 -18.02 0.12 -0.11
CA SER A 51 -19.10 0.92 -0.67
C SER A 51 -19.58 0.37 -2.02
N VAL A 52 -20.89 0.33 -2.22
CA VAL A 52 -21.55 0.09 -3.52
C VAL A 52 -22.07 1.37 -4.18
N ASP A 53 -21.93 2.53 -3.53
CA ASP A 53 -22.30 3.82 -4.11
C ASP A 53 -21.35 4.16 -5.29
N HIS A 54 -21.94 4.24 -6.49
CA HIS A 54 -21.26 4.62 -7.73
C HIS A 54 -20.47 5.93 -7.67
N LYS A 55 -20.86 6.88 -6.81
CA LYS A 55 -20.13 8.14 -6.62
C LYS A 55 -18.82 7.92 -5.89
N ARG A 56 -18.81 7.08 -4.86
CA ARG A 56 -17.61 6.76 -4.08
C ARG A 56 -16.67 5.87 -4.88
N LEU A 57 -17.22 4.87 -5.58
CA LEU A 57 -16.45 4.07 -6.54
C LEU A 57 -15.82 4.96 -7.63
N GLY A 58 -16.57 5.92 -8.15
CA GLY A 58 -16.06 6.88 -9.13
C GLY A 58 -14.99 7.86 -8.62
N ILE A 59 -14.82 8.02 -7.30
CA ILE A 59 -13.70 8.77 -6.72
C ILE A 59 -12.47 7.88 -6.53
N MET A 60 -12.66 6.59 -6.30
CA MET A 60 -11.56 5.65 -6.06
C MET A 60 -10.88 5.17 -7.35
N TYR A 61 -11.62 5.10 -8.47
CA TYR A 61 -11.08 4.80 -9.80
C TYR A 61 -10.49 6.05 -10.46
#